data_AF-A0A8T5MAT0-F1
#
_entry.id   AF-A0A8T5MAT0-F1
#
_cell.length_a   1.000
_cell.length_b   1.000
_cell.length_c   1.000
_cell.angle_alpha   90.00
_cell.angle_beta   90.00
_cell.angle_gamma   90.00
#
_symmetry.space_group_name_H-M   'P 1'
#
loop_
_entity.id
_entity.type
_entity.pdbx_description
1 polymer ?
#
loop_
_entity_poly.entity_id
_entity_poly.type
_entity_poly.pdbx_seq_one_letter_code
_entity_poly.pdbx_strand_id
1 'polypeptide(L)'
;MAEKDEAKEKQKLEDLIELLESIRGGHTELVTVLIPAGANINIVTRQIEGEKSTASNIKSTSTRKNVIAALDTIIRELKGMKQTPPNGLAIYCGNISQKEGDSDIQLWVIEPFKSLNVKIYRCDQEFVIEPLKEMVGIEEVYGLLVIDRQ
;
A
#
# COMPACT_ATOMS: atom_id res chain seq x y z
N MET A 1 -9.83 -25.50 15.40
CA MET A 1 -10.41 -24.15 15.50
C MET A 1 -9.64 -23.16 14.63
N ALA A 2 -8.30 -23.17 14.67
CA ALA A 2 -7.43 -22.30 13.84
C ALA A 2 -7.70 -22.32 12.31
N GLU A 3 -8.06 -23.47 11.73
CA GLU A 3 -8.27 -23.60 10.27
C GLU A 3 -9.50 -22.82 9.75
N LYS A 4 -10.49 -22.55 10.60
CA LYS A 4 -11.68 -21.75 10.23
C LYS A 4 -11.44 -20.24 10.30
N ASP A 5 -10.48 -19.80 11.11
CA ASP A 5 -10.13 -18.38 11.23
C ASP A 5 -9.23 -17.96 10.07
N GLU A 6 -8.26 -18.79 9.69
CA GLU A 6 -7.38 -18.55 8.54
C GLU A 6 -8.18 -18.45 7.21
N ALA A 7 -9.17 -19.32 7.00
CA ALA A 7 -10.03 -19.26 5.82
C ALA A 7 -10.85 -17.96 5.74
N LYS A 8 -11.28 -17.41 6.89
CA LYS A 8 -12.00 -16.13 6.94
C LYS A 8 -11.08 -14.94 6.71
N GLU A 9 -9.85 -14.99 7.24
CA GLU A 9 -8.86 -13.95 7.01
C GLU A 9 -8.40 -13.93 5.56
N LYS A 10 -8.22 -15.11 4.95
CA LYS A 10 -7.98 -15.24 3.51
C LYS A 10 -9.09 -14.59 2.69
N GLN A 11 -10.36 -14.91 2.99
CA GLN A 11 -11.50 -14.35 2.25
C GLN A 11 -11.58 -12.82 2.36
N LYS A 12 -11.35 -12.26 3.56
CA LYS A 12 -11.30 -10.81 3.75
C LYS A 12 -10.16 -10.15 2.97
N LEU A 13 -9.02 -10.84 2.88
CA LEU A 13 -7.88 -10.35 2.11
C LEU A 13 -8.17 -10.40 0.61
N GLU A 14 -8.85 -11.45 0.12
CA GLU A 14 -9.33 -11.55 -1.26
C GLU A 14 -10.27 -10.39 -1.62
N ASP A 15 -11.31 -10.15 -0.80
CA ASP A 15 -12.25 -9.05 -1.00
C ASP A 15 -11.54 -7.68 -1.01
N LEU A 16 -10.52 -7.52 -0.16
CA LEU A 16 -9.72 -6.29 -0.12
C LEU A 16 -8.83 -6.14 -1.36
N ILE A 17 -8.20 -7.23 -1.82
CA ILE A 17 -7.39 -7.21 -3.05
C ILE A 17 -8.26 -6.79 -4.23
N GLU A 18 -9.43 -7.40 -4.40
CA GLU A 18 -10.37 -7.03 -5.47
C GLU A 18 -10.79 -5.55 -5.41
N LEU A 19 -11.05 -5.03 -4.19
CA LEU A 19 -11.33 -3.61 -3.98
C LEU A 19 -10.14 -2.75 -4.40
N LEU A 20 -8.93 -3.06 -3.94
CA LEU A 20 -7.71 -2.31 -4.24
C LEU A 20 -7.37 -2.33 -5.74
N GLU A 21 -7.66 -3.43 -6.44
CA GLU A 21 -7.54 -3.55 -7.91
C GLU A 21 -8.51 -2.64 -8.66
N SER A 22 -9.75 -2.54 -8.17
CA SER A 22 -10.76 -1.70 -8.79
C SER A 22 -10.44 -0.21 -8.67
N ILE A 23 -9.58 0.16 -7.72
CA ILE A 23 -9.17 1.54 -7.47
C ILE A 23 -8.05 1.92 -8.44
N ARG A 24 -8.33 2.88 -9.31
CA ARG A 24 -7.32 3.58 -10.10
C ARG A 24 -7.31 5.06 -9.77
N GLY A 25 -6.13 5.57 -9.43
CA GLY A 25 -5.87 6.99 -9.21
C GLY A 25 -5.90 7.75 -10.53
N GLY A 26 -6.41 8.98 -10.50
CA GLY A 26 -6.38 9.85 -11.68
C GLY A 26 -4.95 10.20 -12.10
N HIS A 27 -4.02 10.21 -11.14
CA HIS A 27 -2.59 10.44 -11.33
C HIS A 27 -1.76 9.48 -10.45
N THR A 28 -0.44 9.64 -10.42
CA THR A 28 0.47 8.91 -9.52
C THR A 28 0.33 9.42 -8.09
N GLU A 29 -0.74 9.00 -7.42
CA GLU A 29 -1.13 9.49 -6.08
C GLU A 29 -1.59 8.40 -5.12
N LEU A 30 -1.49 7.13 -5.55
CA LEU A 30 -1.73 5.97 -4.70
C LEU A 30 -0.41 5.50 -4.11
N VAL A 31 -0.33 5.39 -2.79
CA VAL A 31 0.84 4.99 -2.03
C VAL A 31 0.64 3.59 -1.47
N THR A 32 1.55 2.69 -1.80
CA THR A 32 1.65 1.36 -1.19
C THR A 32 2.88 1.29 -0.29
N VAL A 33 2.69 0.81 0.94
CA VAL A 33 3.75 0.50 1.89
C VAL A 33 3.57 -0.91 2.43
N LEU A 34 4.51 -1.80 2.10
CA LEU A 34 4.58 -3.14 2.68
C LEU A 34 5.75 -3.20 3.66
N ILE A 35 5.44 -3.65 4.87
CA ILE A 35 6.37 -3.75 5.98
C ILE A 35 6.52 -5.23 6.32
N PRO A 36 7.74 -5.79 6.23
CA PRO A 36 7.96 -7.20 6.53
C PRO A 36 7.82 -7.47 8.03
N ALA A 37 7.54 -8.73 8.37
CA ALA A 37 7.48 -9.19 9.74
C ALA A 37 8.78 -8.89 10.49
N GLY A 38 8.67 -8.39 11.72
CA GLY A 38 9.82 -8.03 12.55
C GLY A 38 10.56 -6.74 12.15
N ALA A 39 10.11 -6.00 11.14
CA ALA A 39 10.68 -4.69 10.83
C ALA A 39 10.42 -3.68 11.96
N ASN A 40 11.32 -2.72 12.13
CA ASN A 40 11.15 -1.66 13.12
C ASN A 40 10.29 -0.52 12.55
N ILE A 41 9.10 -0.30 13.14
CA ILE A 41 8.18 0.78 12.73
C ILE A 41 8.89 2.13 12.68
N ASN A 42 9.74 2.46 13.66
CA ASN A 42 10.41 3.76 13.69
C ASN A 42 11.31 4.01 12.47
N ILE A 43 11.95 2.95 11.96
CA ILE A 43 12.78 3.05 10.75
C ILE A 43 11.89 3.31 9.54
N VAL A 44 10.76 2.60 9.43
CA VAL A 44 9.79 2.82 8.35
C VAL A 44 9.20 4.22 8.42
N THR A 45 8.76 4.67 9.60
CA THR A 45 8.23 6.02 9.81
C THR A 45 9.21 7.09 9.35
N ARG A 46 10.50 6.99 9.72
CA ARG A 46 11.53 7.94 9.27
C ARG A 46 11.73 7.91 7.76
N GLN A 47 11.65 6.73 7.14
CA GLN A 47 11.70 6.61 5.69
C GLN A 47 10.53 7.35 5.04
N ILE A 48 9.29 7.11 5.49
CA ILE A 48 8.08 7.76 4.95
C ILE A 48 8.13 9.29 5.19
N GLU A 49 8.67 9.76 6.31
CA GLU A 49 8.92 11.19 6.55
C GLU A 49 9.92 11.78 5.54
N GLY A 50 10.96 11.03 5.17
CA GLY A 50 11.88 11.39 4.09
C GLY A 50 11.18 11.47 2.73
N GLU A 51 10.35 10.49 2.40
CA GLU A 51 9.56 10.48 1.16
C GLU A 51 8.57 11.65 1.09
N LYS A 52 7.96 12.02 2.22
CA LYS A 52 7.11 13.22 2.32
C LYS A 52 7.88 14.50 1.98
N SER A 53 9.12 14.60 2.46
CA SER A 53 10.00 15.73 2.13
C SER A 53 10.29 15.78 0.63
N THR A 54 10.61 14.63 0.02
CA THR A 54 10.82 14.53 -1.44
C THR A 54 9.57 14.91 -2.23
N ALA A 55 8.39 14.44 -1.80
CA ALA A 55 7.10 14.71 -2.43
C ALA A 55 6.75 16.21 -2.46
N SER A 56 7.32 17.03 -1.57
CA SER A 56 7.14 18.49 -1.60
C SER A 56 7.65 19.14 -2.89
N ASN A 57 8.53 18.47 -3.64
CA ASN A 57 9.07 18.95 -4.91
C ASN A 57 8.22 18.56 -6.14
N ILE A 58 7.11 17.84 -5.96
CA ILE A 58 6.20 17.50 -7.06
C ILE A 58 5.65 18.80 -7.68
N LYS A 59 5.77 18.92 -9.00
CA LYS A 59 5.40 20.13 -9.76
C LYS A 59 3.89 20.38 -9.77
N SER A 60 3.11 19.32 -9.97
CA SER A 60 1.64 19.38 -9.95
C SER A 60 1.15 19.67 -8.53
N THR A 61 0.42 20.77 -8.36
CA THR A 61 -0.05 21.20 -7.02
C THR A 61 -1.09 20.24 -6.44
N SER A 62 -2.00 19.72 -7.28
CA SER A 62 -3.02 18.74 -6.86
C SER A 62 -2.37 17.42 -6.44
N THR A 63 -1.51 16.85 -7.29
CA THR A 63 -0.80 15.60 -7.01
C THR A 63 0.08 15.73 -5.77
N ARG A 64 0.81 16.84 -5.64
CA ARG A 64 1.63 17.12 -4.45
C ARG A 64 0.78 17.12 -3.17
N LYS A 65 -0.37 17.80 -3.17
CA LYS A 65 -1.26 17.86 -2.01
C LYS A 65 -1.78 16.48 -1.64
N ASN A 66 -2.22 15.68 -2.63
CA ASN A 66 -2.78 14.35 -2.40
C ASN A 66 -1.71 13.36 -1.89
N VAL A 67 -0.52 13.34 -2.50
CA VAL A 67 0.59 12.50 -2.06
C VAL A 67 1.05 12.87 -0.64
N ILE A 68 1.20 14.16 -0.35
CA ILE A 68 1.58 14.60 1.02
C ILE A 68 0.51 14.20 2.02
N ALA A 69 -0.78 14.37 1.71
CA ALA A 69 -1.87 13.98 2.58
C ALA A 69 -1.90 12.46 2.84
N ALA A 70 -1.67 11.64 1.81
CA ALA A 70 -1.57 10.19 1.96
C ALA A 70 -0.39 9.80 2.87
N LEU A 71 0.80 10.37 2.62
CA LEU A 71 1.99 10.11 3.44
C LEU A 71 1.79 10.55 4.90
N ASP A 72 1.13 11.69 5.14
CA ASP A 72 0.80 12.15 6.49
C ASP A 72 -0.16 11.19 7.22
N THR A 73 -1.18 10.71 6.52
CA THR A 73 -2.09 9.69 7.07
C THR A 73 -1.35 8.42 7.42
N ILE A 74 -0.47 7.92 6.54
CA ILE A 74 0.37 6.74 6.81
C ILE A 74 1.26 6.97 8.04
N ILE A 75 1.95 8.11 8.12
CA ILE A 75 2.82 8.45 9.25
C ILE A 75 2.03 8.45 10.56
N ARG A 76 0.80 8.98 10.56
CA ARG A 76 -0.07 9.01 11.73
C ARG A 76 -0.43 7.59 12.20
N GLU A 77 -0.78 6.71 11.27
CA GLU A 77 -1.05 5.30 11.60
C GLU A 77 0.17 4.58 12.14
N LEU A 78 1.34 4.75 11.48
CA LEU A 78 2.60 4.15 11.93
C LEU A 78 2.98 4.63 13.33
N LYS A 79 2.80 5.92 13.64
CA LYS A 79 3.04 6.48 14.98
C LYS A 79 2.04 5.99 16.04
N GLY A 80 0.83 5.61 15.62
CA GLY A 80 -0.18 5.01 16.50
C GLY A 80 0.16 3.58 16.93
N MET A 81 0.97 2.87 16.13
CA MET A 81 1.38 1.50 16.42
C MET A 81 2.64 1.46 17.29
N LYS A 82 2.61 0.63 18.34
CA LYS A 82 3.77 0.43 19.24
C LYS A 82 4.81 -0.53 18.66
N GLN A 83 4.36 -1.51 17.89
CA GLN A 83 5.20 -2.56 17.29
C GLN A 83 4.56 -3.07 16.00
N THR A 84 5.39 -3.57 15.09
CA THR A 84 4.91 -4.22 13.86
C THR A 84 4.18 -5.51 14.26
N PRO A 85 3.03 -5.82 13.64
CA PRO A 85 2.35 -7.09 13.86
C PRO A 85 3.25 -8.29 13.49
N PRO A 86 2.98 -9.50 14.03
CA PRO A 86 3.81 -10.68 13.81
C PRO A 86 3.93 -11.06 12.33
N ASN A 87 2.90 -10.79 11.52
CA ASN A 87 2.92 -11.10 10.09
C ASN A 87 3.38 -9.93 9.20
N GLY A 88 3.82 -8.82 9.78
CA GLY A 88 4.10 -7.60 9.03
C GLY A 88 2.84 -6.76 8.83
N LEU A 89 2.90 -5.82 7.90
CA LEU A 89 1.82 -4.85 7.69
C LEU A 89 1.76 -4.41 6.23
N ALA A 90 0.57 -4.39 5.66
CA ALA A 90 0.31 -3.79 4.36
C ALA A 90 -0.54 -2.52 4.55
N ILE A 91 -0.05 -1.40 4.02
CA ILE A 91 -0.74 -0.11 4.06
C ILE A 91 -0.92 0.38 2.63
N TYR A 92 -2.15 0.78 2.32
CA TYR A 92 -2.54 1.39 1.07
C TYR A 92 -3.21 2.73 1.38
N CYS A 93 -2.76 3.81 0.77
CA CYS A 93 -3.37 5.12 0.99
C CYS A 93 -3.27 5.98 -0.26
N GLY A 94 -4.34 6.71 -0.58
CA GLY A 94 -4.32 7.58 -1.74
C GLY A 94 -5.68 8.24 -1.99
N ASN A 95 -5.70 9.14 -2.96
CA ASN A 95 -6.94 9.77 -3.41
C ASN A 95 -7.70 8.83 -4.35
N ILE A 96 -8.93 8.48 -4.01
CA ILE A 96 -9.82 7.67 -4.86
C ILE A 96 -10.92 8.48 -5.56
N SER A 97 -10.96 9.80 -5.31
CA SER A 97 -11.98 10.66 -5.92
C SER A 97 -11.76 10.75 -7.44
N GLN A 98 -12.81 10.47 -8.20
CA GLN A 98 -12.83 10.61 -9.66
C GLN A 98 -13.15 12.05 -10.10
N LYS A 99 -13.45 12.95 -9.15
CA LYS A 99 -13.82 14.34 -9.44
C LYS A 99 -12.60 15.24 -9.28
N GLU A 100 -12.31 15.99 -10.34
CA GLU A 100 -11.21 16.96 -10.31
C GLU A 100 -11.48 18.06 -9.27
N GLY A 101 -10.53 18.27 -8.37
CA GLY A 101 -10.62 19.24 -7.28
C GLY A 101 -11.22 18.70 -5.97
N ASP A 102 -11.76 17.48 -5.99
CA ASP A 102 -12.21 16.77 -4.79
C ASP A 102 -11.09 15.81 -4.32
N SER A 103 -10.89 15.74 -3.01
CA SER A 103 -9.86 14.89 -2.40
C SER A 103 -10.54 13.94 -1.43
N ASP A 104 -10.61 12.65 -1.80
CA ASP A 104 -11.07 11.56 -0.93
C ASP A 104 -9.90 10.64 -0.64
N ILE A 105 -9.14 11.00 0.40
CA ILE A 105 -7.99 10.21 0.86
C ILE A 105 -8.50 9.06 1.70
N GLN A 106 -8.39 7.85 1.16
CA GLN A 106 -8.72 6.63 1.86
C GLN A 106 -7.46 5.91 2.31
N LEU A 107 -7.59 5.16 3.39
CA LEU A 107 -6.51 4.42 4.04
C LEU A 107 -7.01 3.01 4.33
N TRP A 108 -6.25 2.03 3.88
CA TRP A 108 -6.44 0.63 4.21
C TRP A 108 -5.18 0.11 4.89
N VAL A 109 -5.37 -0.47 6.07
CA VAL A 109 -4.32 -1.10 6.85
C VAL A 109 -4.75 -2.52 7.13
N ILE A 110 -3.93 -3.49 6.71
CA ILE A 110 -4.22 -4.90 6.93
C ILE A 110 -2.97 -5.63 7.39
N GLU A 111 -3.17 -6.49 8.40
CA GLU A 111 -2.22 -7.53 8.75
C GLU A 111 -2.52 -8.77 7.89
N PRO A 112 -1.56 -9.25 7.09
CA PRO A 112 -1.76 -10.46 6.30
C PRO A 112 -1.76 -11.71 7.19
N PHE A 113 -2.47 -12.75 6.74
CA PHE A 113 -2.56 -14.03 7.48
C PHE A 113 -1.24 -14.82 7.50
N LYS A 114 -0.33 -14.55 6.57
CA LYS A 114 1.04 -15.06 6.51
C LYS A 114 2.05 -13.94 6.68
N SER A 115 3.25 -14.26 7.15
CA SER A 115 4.31 -13.25 7.32
C SER A 115 4.81 -12.69 5.99
N LEU A 116 4.82 -11.36 5.86
CA LEU A 116 5.44 -10.65 4.75
C LEU A 116 6.97 -10.64 4.90
N ASN A 117 7.66 -10.98 3.82
CA ASN A 117 9.13 -10.92 3.74
C ASN A 117 9.64 -9.78 2.84
N VAL A 118 8.73 -9.10 2.14
CA VAL A 118 9.06 -8.01 1.22
C VAL A 118 8.85 -6.66 1.89
N LYS A 119 9.75 -5.72 1.58
CA LYS A 119 9.61 -4.31 1.94
C LYS A 119 9.39 -3.50 0.68
N ILE A 120 8.24 -2.87 0.56
CA ILE A 120 7.89 -2.06 -0.62
C ILE A 120 7.46 -0.67 -0.16
N TYR A 121 7.97 0.34 -0.86
CA TYR A 121 7.40 1.68 -0.87
C TYR A 121 7.25 2.05 -2.35
N ARG A 122 6.02 2.38 -2.78
CA ARG A 122 5.75 2.81 -4.15
C ARG A 122 4.61 3.80 -4.17
N CYS A 123 4.77 4.84 -4.98
CA CYS A 123 3.69 5.74 -5.33
C CYS A 123 3.42 5.61 -6.84
N ASP A 124 2.20 5.24 -7.20
CA ASP A 124 1.81 4.96 -8.58
C ASP A 124 0.33 5.31 -8.82
N GLN A 125 -0.18 5.05 -10.03
CA GLN A 125 -1.60 5.20 -10.36
C GLN A 125 -2.46 4.04 -9.84
N GLU A 126 -1.81 2.94 -9.46
CA GLU A 126 -2.42 1.69 -8.99
C GLU A 126 -1.70 1.24 -7.71
N PHE A 127 -2.40 0.51 -6.85
CA PHE A 127 -1.78 -0.09 -5.69
C PHE A 127 -0.95 -1.33 -6.07
N VAL A 128 0.20 -1.48 -5.43
CA VAL A 128 1.07 -2.67 -5.57
C VAL A 128 0.54 -3.77 -4.67
N ILE A 129 -0.17 -4.73 -5.25
CA ILE A 129 -0.89 -5.80 -4.53
C ILE A 129 -0.32 -7.19 -4.82
N GLU A 130 0.64 -7.29 -5.73
CA GLU A 130 1.23 -8.54 -6.22
C GLU A 130 1.71 -9.42 -5.05
N PRO A 131 2.41 -8.89 -4.03
CA PRO A 131 2.84 -9.72 -2.91
C PRO A 131 1.67 -10.31 -2.11
N LEU A 132 0.53 -9.62 -2.03
CA LEU A 132 -0.66 -10.16 -1.34
C LEU A 132 -1.37 -11.21 -2.20
N LYS A 133 -1.44 -11.00 -3.52
CA LYS A 133 -2.00 -11.99 -4.47
C LYS A 133 -1.23 -13.30 -4.43
N GLU A 134 0.10 -13.24 -4.45
CA GLU A 134 0.96 -14.43 -4.34
C GLU A 134 0.69 -15.21 -3.03
N MET A 135 0.43 -14.51 -1.92
CA MET A 135 0.16 -15.16 -0.62
C MET A 135 -1.16 -15.94 -0.59
N VAL A 136 -2.18 -15.42 -1.27
CA VAL A 136 -3.52 -16.01 -1.39
C VAL A 136 -3.54 -17.14 -2.43
N GLY A 137 -2.52 -17.19 -3.30
CA GLY A 137 -2.41 -18.17 -4.39
C GLY A 137 -3.11 -17.72 -5.66
N ILE A 138 -3.32 -16.41 -5.83
CA ILE A 138 -3.82 -15.83 -7.07
C ILE A 138 -2.62 -15.72 -8.01
N GLU A 139 -2.30 -16.80 -8.71
CA GLU A 139 -1.37 -16.80 -9.83
C GLU A 139 -2.03 -16.11 -11.02
N GLU A 140 -2.04 -14.78 -11.04
CA GLU A 140 -2.09 -14.11 -12.33
C GLU A 140 -0.74 -14.30 -12.99
N VAL A 141 -0.70 -15.17 -13.99
CA VAL A 141 0.45 -15.42 -14.85
C VAL A 141 0.78 -14.14 -15.62
N TYR A 142 1.51 -13.21 -14.98
CA TYR A 142 2.10 -12.08 -15.67
C TYR A 142 3.41 -12.54 -16.32
N GLY A 143 3.28 -13.03 -17.55
CA GLY A 143 4.43 -13.23 -18.44
C GLY A 143 5.17 -11.91 -18.61
N LEU A 144 6.35 -11.79 -18.00
CA LEU A 144 7.23 -10.65 -18.15
C LEU A 144 7.74 -10.60 -19.61
N LEU A 145 7.06 -9.85 -20.47
CA LEU A 145 7.54 -9.55 -21.81
C LEU A 145 8.44 -8.31 -21.75
N VAL A 146 9.74 -8.52 -21.50
CA VAL A 146 10.73 -7.45 -21.63
C VAL A 146 11.06 -7.28 -23.12
N ILE A 147 10.52 -6.23 -23.75
CA ILE A 147 11.04 -5.78 -25.05
C ILE A 147 12.11 -4.73 -24.76
N ASP A 148 13.36 -5.17 -24.82
CA ASP A 148 14.52 -4.30 -24.94
C ASP A 148 14.53 -3.71 -26.37
N ARG A 149 14.55 -2.38 -26.49
CA ARG A 149 14.77 -1.69 -27.78
C ARG A 149 16.15 -1.05 -27.74
N GLN A 150 17.06 -1.63 -28.51
CA GLN A 150 18.35 -1.04 -28.90
C GLN A 150 18.17 0.22 -29.75
#